data_AF-A0A977KYX8-F1
#
_entry.id   AF-A0A977KYX8-F1
#
_cell.length_a   1.000
_cell.length_b   1.000
_cell.length_c   1.000
_cell.angle_alpha   90.00
_cell.angle_beta   90.00
_cell.angle_gamma   90.00
#
_symmetry.space_group_name_H-M   'P 1'
#
loop_
_entity.id
_entity.type
_entity.pdbx_description
1 polymer ?
#
loop_
_entity_poly.entity_id
_entity_poly.type
_entity_poly.pdbx_seq_one_letter_code
_entity_poly.pdbx_strand_id
1 'polypeptide(L)'
;MNINPDPNLAKSDNDTPSPMKVSFPLEMLWAAIGLLLTILSTFVEAFITNPPWEWMNKGIYSHSLGITYQIGAVLLTGCLGGKNAGALSQVAYILLGLAWLPIFGHGGGWNYWQEPSFGFILGFVPGAWLCGFLAFQDKAKIEGLAFSSLAGLGVIHGIGICYLIFLTLAKIPSPPILTWENLPTAIFNFSLVALPGQIILVCLSAVLAFFIRKLLFY
;
A
#
# COMPACT_ATOMS: atom_id res chain seq x y z
N MET A 1 0.36 66.26 12.53
CA MET A 1 0.48 65.41 11.34
C MET A 1 1.94 65.01 11.19
N ASN A 2 2.32 63.88 11.77
CA ASN A 2 3.51 63.09 11.43
C ASN A 2 3.32 61.71 12.07
N ILE A 3 2.64 60.82 11.35
CA ILE A 3 2.43 59.43 11.78
C ILE A 3 3.58 58.66 11.15
N ASN A 4 4.67 58.51 11.89
CA ASN A 4 5.76 57.63 11.49
C ASN A 4 5.32 56.19 11.82
N PRO A 5 5.08 55.30 10.83
CA PRO A 5 4.74 53.92 11.14
C PRO A 5 5.98 53.23 11.72
N ASP A 6 5.80 52.60 12.88
CA ASP A 6 6.83 51.86 13.59
C ASP A 6 7.34 50.70 12.71
N PRO A 7 8.63 50.66 12.31
CA PRO A 7 9.14 49.69 11.33
C PRO A 7 9.21 48.24 11.84
N ASN A 8 8.79 47.97 13.09
CA ASN A 8 8.85 46.65 13.71
C ASN A 8 7.53 45.86 13.68
N LEU A 9 6.47 46.39 13.07
CA LEU A 9 5.15 45.71 12.99
C LEU A 9 4.99 44.72 11.82
N ALA A 10 6.04 44.47 11.03
CA ALA A 10 5.97 43.63 9.82
C ALA A 10 6.71 42.28 9.95
N LYS A 11 6.80 41.70 11.16
CA LYS A 11 7.54 40.44 11.35
C LYS A 11 6.91 39.46 12.35
N SER A 12 5.64 39.13 12.16
CA SER A 12 4.98 37.91 12.64
C SER A 12 3.73 37.76 11.75
N ASP A 13 3.55 36.76 10.91
CA ASP A 13 3.52 35.34 11.17
C ASP A 13 3.72 34.61 9.84
N ASN A 14 4.82 33.88 9.70
CA ASN A 14 4.89 32.81 8.71
C ASN A 14 5.58 31.59 9.33
N ASP A 15 5.18 31.26 10.56
CA ASP A 15 5.43 29.93 11.14
C ASP A 15 4.37 28.97 10.55
N THR A 16 4.47 28.74 9.25
CA THR A 16 4.01 27.45 8.74
C THR A 16 4.94 26.42 9.36
N PRO A 17 4.46 25.49 10.20
CA PRO A 17 5.34 24.49 10.79
C PRO A 17 6.02 23.75 9.64
N SER A 18 7.34 23.89 9.54
CA SER A 18 8.12 23.17 8.54
C SER A 18 7.75 21.68 8.65
N PRO A 19 7.45 21.00 7.53
CA PRO A 19 7.07 19.59 7.58
C PRO A 19 8.13 18.84 8.39
N MET A 20 7.70 18.22 9.48
CA MET A 20 8.57 17.57 10.45
C MET A 20 9.45 16.57 9.70
N LYS A 21 10.73 16.90 9.50
CA LYS A 21 11.66 15.99 8.83
C LYS A 21 11.90 14.82 9.76
N VAL A 22 11.31 13.66 9.42
CA VAL A 22 11.57 12.39 10.09
C VAL A 22 13.07 12.14 10.01
N SER A 23 13.70 11.78 11.13
CA SER A 23 15.13 11.49 11.14
C SER A 23 15.42 10.27 10.28
N PHE A 24 16.52 10.29 9.53
CA PHE A 24 16.90 9.18 8.64
C PHE A 24 16.89 7.80 9.33
N PRO A 25 17.38 7.64 10.58
CA PRO A 25 17.28 6.36 11.29
C PRO A 25 15.85 5.89 11.55
N LEU A 26 14.93 6.83 11.79
CA LEU A 26 13.52 6.51 12.01
C LEU A 26 12.84 6.11 10.70
N GLU A 27 13.20 6.73 9.57
CA GLU A 27 12.75 6.27 8.25
C GLU A 27 13.22 4.84 7.96
N MET A 28 14.46 4.51 8.30
CA MET A 28 15.01 3.15 8.17
C MET A 28 14.30 2.13 9.06
N LEU A 29 14.00 2.51 10.30
CA LEU A 29 13.25 1.66 11.21
C LEU A 29 11.84 1.37 10.67
N TRP A 30 11.12 2.40 10.21
CA TRP A 30 9.81 2.24 9.59
C TRP A 30 9.86 1.40 8.32
N ALA A 31 10.90 1.57 7.50
CA ALA A 31 11.10 0.76 6.31
C ALA A 31 11.33 -0.72 6.66
N ALA A 32 12.10 -1.02 7.71
CA ALA A 32 12.32 -2.39 8.18
C ALA A 32 11.05 -3.03 8.77
N ILE A 33 10.29 -2.27 9.58
CA ILE A 33 8.99 -2.72 10.10
C ILE A 33 8.03 -3.01 8.94
N GLY A 34 7.96 -2.10 7.97
CA GLY A 34 7.13 -2.27 6.78
C GLY A 34 7.50 -3.50 5.96
N LEU A 35 8.80 -3.74 5.79
CA LEU A 35 9.30 -4.89 5.04
C LEU A 35 8.87 -6.20 5.70
N LEU A 36 9.08 -6.31 7.01
CA LEU A 36 8.65 -7.46 7.79
C LEU A 36 7.14 -7.66 7.72
N LEU A 37 6.38 -6.56 7.83
CA LEU A 37 4.93 -6.60 7.75
C LEU A 37 4.47 -7.11 6.37
N THR A 38 5.04 -6.60 5.28
CA THR A 38 4.73 -7.06 3.92
C THR A 38 5.07 -8.54 3.72
N ILE A 39 6.23 -9.00 4.18
CA ILE A 39 6.63 -10.42 4.08
C ILE A 39 5.66 -11.30 4.84
N LEU A 40 5.40 -11.00 6.12
CA LEU A 40 4.50 -11.81 6.95
C LEU A 40 3.08 -11.81 6.37
N SER A 41 2.58 -10.66 5.95
CA SER A 41 1.23 -10.53 5.37
C SER A 41 1.09 -11.17 3.98
N THR A 42 2.18 -11.52 3.30
CA THR A 42 2.12 -12.22 2.00
C THR A 42 1.51 -13.62 2.15
N PHE A 43 1.71 -14.27 3.29
CA PHE A 43 1.23 -15.64 3.54
C PHE A 43 -0.02 -15.71 4.43
N VAL A 44 -0.56 -14.55 4.83
CA VAL A 44 -1.78 -14.48 5.64
C VAL A 44 -2.94 -14.10 4.73
N GLU A 45 -3.86 -15.06 4.56
CA GLU A 45 -5.09 -14.88 3.79
C GLU A 45 -6.15 -14.15 4.62
N ALA A 46 -6.94 -13.29 3.96
CA ALA A 46 -8.02 -12.55 4.60
C ALA A 46 -9.31 -13.37 4.62
N PHE A 47 -9.88 -13.54 5.81
CA PHE A 47 -11.14 -14.25 6.02
C PHE A 47 -12.21 -13.29 6.52
N ILE A 48 -13.44 -13.50 6.06
CA ILE A 48 -14.63 -12.84 6.60
C ILE A 48 -15.58 -13.90 7.16
N THR A 49 -16.17 -13.62 8.32
CA THR A 49 -17.23 -14.47 8.87
C THR A 49 -18.56 -14.16 8.19
N ASN A 50 -19.46 -15.14 8.17
CA ASN A 50 -20.85 -14.86 7.83
C ASN A 50 -21.43 -13.75 8.72
N PRO A 51 -22.47 -13.04 8.26
CA PRO A 51 -23.00 -11.92 9.02
C PRO A 51 -23.61 -12.34 10.36
N PRO A 52 -23.62 -11.44 11.38
CA PRO A 52 -24.04 -11.78 12.74
C PRO A 52 -25.48 -12.30 12.86
N TRP A 53 -26.37 -11.88 11.96
CA TRP A 53 -27.77 -12.32 11.95
C TRP A 53 -27.95 -13.78 11.50
N GLU A 54 -26.95 -14.41 10.88
CA GLU A 54 -26.99 -15.82 10.51
C GLU A 54 -26.36 -16.74 11.58
N TRP A 55 -25.64 -16.18 12.55
CA TRP A 55 -24.88 -16.96 13.54
C TRP A 55 -25.76 -17.87 14.39
N MET A 56 -26.94 -17.39 14.80
CA MET A 56 -27.87 -18.18 15.61
C MET A 56 -28.40 -19.42 14.88
N ASN A 57 -28.51 -19.38 13.56
CA ASN A 57 -29.17 -20.43 12.78
C ASN A 57 -28.18 -21.35 12.06
N LYS A 58 -27.06 -20.81 11.57
CA LYS A 58 -26.07 -21.54 10.75
C LYS A 58 -24.71 -21.65 11.41
N GLY A 59 -24.54 -21.11 12.62
CA GLY A 59 -23.24 -21.01 13.29
C GLY A 59 -22.33 -19.96 12.64
N ILE A 60 -21.08 -19.91 13.11
CA ILE A 60 -20.04 -19.03 12.58
C ILE A 60 -19.18 -19.85 11.63
N TYR A 61 -19.16 -19.46 10.35
CA TYR A 61 -18.26 -20.02 9.35
C TYR A 61 -17.51 -18.90 8.64
N SER A 62 -16.25 -19.17 8.32
CA SER A 62 -15.33 -18.24 7.67
C SER A 62 -15.23 -18.53 6.18
N HIS A 63 -15.42 -17.51 5.35
CA HIS A 63 -15.12 -17.54 3.93
C HIS A 63 -13.82 -16.80 3.66
N SER A 64 -12.96 -17.40 2.84
CA SER A 64 -11.80 -16.70 2.28
C SER A 64 -12.27 -15.64 1.30
N LEU A 65 -11.61 -14.48 1.32
CA LEU A 65 -11.78 -13.41 0.34
C LEU A 65 -10.90 -13.59 -0.91
N GLY A 66 -10.08 -14.65 -0.97
CA GLY A 66 -9.15 -14.91 -2.07
C GLY A 66 -8.03 -13.89 -2.20
N ILE A 67 -7.76 -13.13 -1.13
CA ILE A 67 -6.71 -12.10 -1.07
C ILE A 67 -5.91 -12.24 0.22
N THR A 68 -4.70 -11.69 0.22
CA THR A 68 -3.81 -11.65 1.39
C THR A 68 -3.78 -10.26 2.02
N TYR A 69 -3.28 -10.17 3.25
CA TYR A 69 -3.09 -8.87 3.93
C TYR A 69 -1.96 -8.03 3.33
N GLN A 70 -1.22 -8.55 2.34
CA GLN A 70 -0.02 -7.95 1.77
C GLN A 70 -0.22 -6.49 1.34
N ILE A 71 -1.26 -6.19 0.56
CA ILE A 71 -1.54 -4.82 0.10
C ILE A 71 -1.90 -3.90 1.28
N GLY A 72 -2.64 -4.42 2.27
CA GLY A 72 -2.94 -3.68 3.50
C GLY A 72 -1.67 -3.29 4.25
N ALA A 73 -0.71 -4.22 4.39
CA ALA A 73 0.59 -3.96 5.01
C ALA A 73 1.40 -2.87 4.27
N VAL A 74 1.39 -2.90 2.94
CA VAL A 74 2.06 -1.90 2.09
C VAL A 74 1.49 -0.49 2.34
N LEU A 75 0.16 -0.37 2.31
CA LEU A 75 -0.52 0.92 2.50
C LEU A 75 -0.44 1.41 3.94
N LEU A 76 -0.53 0.50 4.92
CA LEU A 76 -0.33 0.81 6.33
C LEU A 76 1.09 1.32 6.59
N THR A 77 2.10 0.72 5.96
CA THR A 77 3.49 1.20 6.04
C THR A 77 3.63 2.62 5.51
N GLY A 78 3.04 2.93 4.35
CA GLY A 78 3.00 4.29 3.82
C GLY A 78 2.31 5.26 4.78
N CYS A 79 1.15 4.87 5.32
CA CYS A 79 0.42 5.64 6.31
C CYS A 79 1.21 5.85 7.63
N LEU A 80 2.09 4.95 8.05
CA LEU A 80 2.80 5.10 9.33
C LEU A 80 4.21 5.67 9.21
N GLY A 81 4.96 5.24 8.20
CA GLY A 81 6.36 5.62 7.98
C GLY A 81 6.56 6.75 6.98
N GLY A 82 5.51 7.14 6.25
CA GLY A 82 5.57 8.19 5.24
C GLY A 82 6.11 7.72 3.89
N LYS A 83 6.23 8.66 2.95
CA LYS A 83 6.53 8.35 1.54
C LYS A 83 7.87 7.62 1.35
N ASN A 84 8.91 8.02 2.10
CA ASN A 84 10.26 7.48 1.95
C ASN A 84 10.32 6.06 2.53
N ALA A 85 9.90 5.88 3.78
CA ALA A 85 9.92 4.57 4.43
C ALA A 85 9.02 3.56 3.71
N GLY A 86 7.83 3.99 3.28
CA GLY A 86 6.93 3.19 2.45
C GLY A 86 7.63 2.70 1.18
N ALA A 87 8.19 3.60 0.38
CA ALA A 87 8.89 3.24 -0.86
C ALA A 87 10.10 2.33 -0.59
N LEU A 88 10.94 2.67 0.39
CA LEU A 88 12.17 1.93 0.71
C LEU A 88 11.86 0.51 1.19
N SER A 89 10.82 0.33 1.99
CA SER A 89 10.31 -0.98 2.40
C SER A 89 9.98 -1.85 1.18
N GLN A 90 9.25 -1.30 0.21
CA GLN A 90 8.81 -2.07 -0.95
C GLN A 90 9.93 -2.33 -1.96
N VAL A 91 10.89 -1.40 -2.08
CA VAL A 91 12.12 -1.65 -2.85
C VAL A 91 12.90 -2.81 -2.22
N ALA A 92 13.09 -2.80 -0.91
CA ALA A 92 13.76 -3.89 -0.21
C ALA A 92 13.01 -5.22 -0.39
N TYR A 93 11.67 -5.21 -0.31
CA TYR A 93 10.84 -6.39 -0.55
C TYR A 93 11.06 -7.00 -1.93
N ILE A 94 11.07 -6.17 -2.98
CA ILE A 94 11.33 -6.62 -4.36
C ILE A 94 12.73 -7.20 -4.49
N LEU A 95 13.75 -6.48 -4.00
CA LEU A 95 15.14 -6.91 -4.11
C LEU A 95 15.38 -8.25 -3.40
N LEU A 96 14.83 -8.40 -2.19
CA LEU A 96 14.94 -9.64 -1.42
C LEU A 96 14.24 -10.82 -2.11
N GLY A 97 13.03 -10.60 -2.64
CA GLY A 97 12.29 -11.66 -3.32
C GLY A 97 12.95 -12.08 -4.63
N LEU A 98 13.54 -11.14 -5.38
CA LEU A 98 14.32 -11.46 -6.58
C LEU A 98 15.68 -12.11 -6.26
N ALA A 99 16.24 -11.85 -5.09
CA ALA A 99 17.48 -12.47 -4.58
C ALA A 99 17.27 -13.92 -4.06
N TRP A 100 16.26 -14.63 -4.58
CA TRP A 100 15.93 -16.04 -4.29
C TRP A 100 15.34 -16.35 -2.90
N LEU A 101 14.92 -15.34 -2.14
CA LEU A 101 14.11 -15.60 -0.95
C LEU A 101 12.65 -15.88 -1.35
N PRO A 102 12.03 -16.98 -0.89
CA PRO A 102 10.66 -17.35 -1.25
C PRO A 102 9.65 -16.53 -0.45
N ILE A 103 9.65 -15.21 -0.64
CA ILE A 103 8.80 -14.25 0.10
C ILE A 103 7.65 -13.69 -0.74
N PHE A 104 7.60 -14.02 -2.03
CA PHE A 104 6.46 -13.75 -2.90
C PHE A 104 5.46 -14.92 -2.83
N GLY A 105 4.19 -14.65 -3.20
CA GLY A 105 3.12 -15.64 -3.09
C GLY A 105 3.38 -16.95 -3.87
N HIS A 106 4.07 -16.87 -5.01
CA HIS A 106 4.45 -18.03 -5.83
C HIS A 106 5.94 -18.39 -5.71
N GLY A 107 6.58 -18.07 -4.58
CA GLY A 107 7.99 -18.35 -4.31
C GLY A 107 8.88 -17.12 -4.40
N GLY A 108 9.90 -17.14 -5.26
CA GLY A 108 10.88 -16.07 -5.40
C GLY A 108 11.89 -16.35 -6.50
N GLY A 109 12.93 -15.53 -6.58
CA GLY A 109 14.01 -15.65 -7.55
C GLY A 109 13.84 -14.77 -8.78
N TRP A 110 14.88 -14.76 -9.62
CA TRP A 110 14.96 -13.85 -10.76
C TRP A 110 13.80 -14.03 -11.73
N ASN A 111 13.41 -15.26 -12.06
CA ASN A 111 12.35 -15.52 -13.04
C ASN A 111 10.95 -15.05 -12.59
N TYR A 112 10.78 -14.65 -11.33
CA TYR A 112 9.49 -14.16 -10.83
C TYR A 112 8.99 -12.93 -11.58
N TRP A 113 9.86 -12.17 -12.26
CA TRP A 113 9.39 -11.06 -13.11
C TRP A 113 8.44 -11.54 -14.21
N GLN A 114 8.49 -12.80 -14.63
CA GLN A 114 7.60 -13.34 -15.66
C GLN A 114 6.19 -13.63 -15.12
N GLU A 115 5.99 -13.59 -13.80
CA GLU A 115 4.69 -13.83 -13.17
C GLU A 115 3.74 -12.63 -13.38
N PRO A 116 2.47 -12.86 -13.78
CA PRO A 116 1.46 -11.80 -13.89
C PRO A 116 1.31 -10.96 -12.62
N SER A 117 1.41 -11.60 -11.45
CA SER A 117 1.29 -10.95 -10.14
C SER A 117 2.43 -9.98 -9.82
N PHE A 118 3.59 -10.12 -10.46
CA PHE A 118 4.77 -9.29 -10.20
C PHE A 118 4.52 -7.81 -10.51
N GLY A 119 3.69 -7.51 -11.51
CA GLY A 119 3.32 -6.14 -11.85
C GLY A 119 2.68 -5.37 -10.69
N PHE A 120 1.87 -6.07 -9.87
CA PHE A 120 1.24 -5.48 -8.70
C PHE A 120 2.27 -5.24 -7.58
N ILE A 121 3.23 -6.16 -7.42
CA ILE A 121 4.36 -6.01 -6.49
C ILE A 121 5.23 -4.80 -6.91
N LEU A 122 5.51 -4.61 -8.20
CA LEU A 122 6.18 -3.41 -8.71
C LEU A 122 5.39 -2.14 -8.37
N GLY A 123 4.06 -2.22 -8.48
CA GLY A 123 3.15 -1.14 -8.11
C GLY A 123 3.21 -0.76 -6.63
N PHE A 124 3.66 -1.64 -5.73
CA PHE A 124 3.77 -1.35 -4.30
C PHE A 124 4.69 -0.17 -4.01
N VAL A 125 5.77 0.01 -4.78
CA VAL A 125 6.74 1.09 -4.55
C VAL A 125 6.10 2.47 -4.74
N PRO A 126 5.60 2.84 -5.93
CA PRO A 126 4.95 4.14 -6.13
C PRO A 126 3.59 4.23 -5.41
N GLY A 127 2.88 3.11 -5.21
CA GLY A 127 1.64 3.08 -4.44
C GLY A 127 1.85 3.45 -2.97
N ALA A 128 2.84 2.83 -2.30
CA ALA A 128 3.22 3.16 -0.93
C ALA A 128 3.78 4.58 -0.82
N TRP A 129 4.56 5.01 -1.81
CA TRP A 129 5.09 6.37 -1.86
C TRP A 129 3.97 7.41 -1.92
N LEU A 130 3.02 7.25 -2.85
CA LEU A 130 1.90 8.18 -3.00
C LEU A 130 1.00 8.16 -1.76
N CYS A 131 0.68 6.96 -1.25
CA CYS A 131 -0.07 6.80 -0.01
C CYS A 131 0.63 7.55 1.14
N GLY A 132 1.90 7.27 1.40
CA GLY A 132 2.65 7.95 2.45
C GLY A 132 2.79 9.46 2.23
N PHE A 133 2.89 9.92 0.99
CA PHE A 133 2.92 11.35 0.69
C PHE A 133 1.60 12.03 1.07
N LEU A 134 0.46 11.49 0.60
CA LEU A 134 -0.86 12.02 0.90
C LEU A 134 -1.21 11.91 2.40
N ALA A 135 -0.82 10.83 3.05
CA ALA A 135 -1.14 10.57 4.45
C ALA A 135 -0.48 11.55 5.42
N PHE A 136 0.60 12.22 5.02
CA PHE A 136 1.38 13.14 5.86
C PHE A 136 1.21 14.62 5.46
N GLN A 137 0.32 14.95 4.52
CA GLN A 137 0.04 16.36 4.17
C GLN A 137 -0.71 17.10 5.28
N ASP A 138 -1.65 16.41 5.92
CA ASP A 138 -2.52 16.97 6.95
C ASP A 138 -2.46 16.15 8.25
N LYS A 139 -3.09 16.69 9.32
CA LYS A 139 -3.32 15.94 10.56
C LYS A 139 -4.04 14.62 10.26
N ALA A 140 -3.66 13.58 11.00
CA ALA A 140 -4.24 12.25 10.83
C ALA A 140 -5.76 12.28 11.06
N LYS A 141 -6.51 12.03 9.98
CA LYS A 141 -7.95 11.81 9.97
C LYS A 141 -8.23 10.50 9.24
N ILE A 142 -9.23 9.75 9.69
CA ILE A 142 -9.54 8.44 9.10
C ILE A 142 -9.86 8.59 7.61
N GLU A 143 -10.59 9.64 7.22
CA GLU A 143 -10.97 9.92 5.84
C GLU A 143 -9.75 10.24 4.97
N GLY A 144 -8.81 11.04 5.49
CA GLY A 144 -7.56 11.37 4.79
C GLY A 144 -6.66 10.15 4.59
N LEU A 145 -6.58 9.29 5.61
CA LEU A 145 -5.81 8.04 5.55
C LEU A 145 -6.46 7.02 4.61
N ALA A 146 -7.79 6.93 4.61
CA ALA A 146 -8.54 6.10 3.67
C ALA A 146 -8.37 6.58 2.23
N PHE A 147 -8.51 7.89 1.98
CA PHE A 147 -8.28 8.47 0.65
C PHE A 147 -6.86 8.24 0.16
N SER A 148 -5.87 8.48 1.02
CA SER A 148 -4.45 8.20 0.72
C SER A 148 -4.22 6.73 0.35
N SER A 149 -4.80 5.80 1.13
CA SER A 149 -4.68 4.37 0.90
C SER A 149 -5.39 3.94 -0.39
N LEU A 150 -6.57 4.49 -0.69
CA LEU A 150 -7.29 4.27 -1.95
C LEU A 150 -6.49 4.79 -3.15
N ALA A 151 -5.87 5.96 -3.05
CA ALA A 151 -5.01 6.49 -4.10
C ALA A 151 -3.79 5.58 -4.34
N GLY A 152 -3.14 5.11 -3.28
CA GLY A 152 -2.05 4.14 -3.36
C GLY A 152 -2.51 2.82 -4.00
N LEU A 153 -3.67 2.30 -3.60
CA LEU A 153 -4.28 1.11 -4.20
C LEU A 153 -4.53 1.30 -5.69
N GLY A 154 -5.06 2.44 -6.10
CA GLY A 154 -5.27 2.79 -7.51
C GLY A 154 -3.98 2.75 -8.33
N VAL A 155 -2.88 3.28 -7.78
CA VAL A 155 -1.55 3.21 -8.42
C VAL A 155 -1.06 1.77 -8.55
N ILE A 156 -1.22 0.95 -7.50
CA ILE A 156 -0.83 -0.47 -7.50
C ILE A 156 -1.54 -1.21 -8.64
N HIS A 157 -2.86 -1.04 -8.74
CA HIS A 157 -3.65 -1.68 -9.82
C HIS A 157 -3.31 -1.12 -11.19
N GLY A 158 -3.13 0.20 -11.31
CA GLY A 158 -2.75 0.82 -12.58
C GLY A 158 -1.46 0.23 -13.14
N ILE A 159 -0.42 0.11 -12.30
CA ILE A 159 0.86 -0.48 -12.70
C ILE A 159 0.72 -1.98 -12.95
N GLY A 160 -0.02 -2.70 -12.12
CA GLY A 160 -0.31 -4.11 -12.33
C GLY A 160 -0.96 -4.38 -13.69
N ILE A 161 -2.00 -3.61 -14.05
CA ILE A 161 -2.68 -3.73 -15.34
C ILE A 161 -1.75 -3.37 -16.50
N CYS A 162 -0.97 -2.28 -16.40
CA CYS A 162 0.05 -1.95 -17.39
C CYS A 162 1.06 -3.08 -17.59
N TYR A 163 1.43 -3.77 -16.52
CA TYR A 163 2.34 -4.91 -16.56
C TYR A 163 1.73 -6.13 -17.25
N LEU A 164 0.46 -6.45 -16.98
CA LEU A 164 -0.25 -7.53 -17.67
C LEU A 164 -0.30 -7.29 -19.19
N ILE A 165 -0.57 -6.04 -19.59
CA ILE A 165 -0.54 -5.62 -21.00
C ILE A 165 0.87 -5.79 -21.59
N PHE A 166 1.91 -5.37 -20.85
CA PHE A 166 3.30 -5.54 -21.27
C PHE A 166 3.67 -7.02 -21.48
N LEU A 167 3.35 -7.91 -20.53
CA LEU A 167 3.62 -9.35 -20.67
C LEU A 167 2.90 -9.95 -21.89
N THR A 168 1.67 -9.51 -22.13
CA THR A 168 0.86 -9.95 -23.28
C THR A 168 1.48 -9.48 -24.60
N LEU A 169 1.92 -8.22 -24.68
CA LEU A 169 2.60 -7.64 -25.84
C LEU A 169 3.93 -8.33 -26.14
N ALA A 170 4.72 -8.56 -25.08
CA ALA A 170 6.04 -9.14 -25.17
C ALA A 170 6.03 -10.67 -25.36
N LYS A 171 4.87 -11.33 -25.19
CA LYS A 171 4.71 -12.79 -25.26
C LYS A 171 5.65 -13.54 -24.31
N ILE A 172 5.71 -13.07 -23.06
CA ILE A 172 6.58 -13.61 -22.02
C ILE A 172 5.73 -14.32 -20.96
N PRO A 173 6.16 -15.49 -20.45
CA PRO A 173 7.30 -16.30 -20.91
C PRO A 173 7.01 -17.03 -22.24
N SER A 174 7.91 -17.89 -22.71
CA SER A 174 7.69 -18.73 -23.90
C SER A 174 7.54 -20.20 -23.46
N PRO A 175 6.35 -20.81 -23.55
CA PRO A 175 5.11 -20.30 -24.12
C PRO A 175 4.42 -19.21 -23.27
N PRO A 176 3.64 -18.29 -23.90
CA PRO A 176 2.99 -17.18 -23.18
C PRO A 176 1.92 -17.65 -22.20
N ILE A 177 2.02 -17.16 -20.96
CA ILE A 177 0.97 -17.34 -19.94
C ILE A 177 -0.23 -16.44 -20.26
N LEU A 178 0.03 -15.22 -20.71
CA LEU A 178 -1.01 -14.25 -21.08
C LEU A 178 -1.05 -14.04 -22.60
N THR A 179 -2.27 -13.99 -23.13
CA THR A 179 -2.64 -13.73 -24.52
C THR A 179 -3.74 -12.68 -24.57
N TRP A 180 -3.98 -12.08 -25.74
CA TRP A 180 -5.06 -11.11 -25.90
C TRP A 180 -6.45 -11.66 -25.58
N GLU A 181 -6.62 -12.98 -25.70
CA GLU A 181 -7.88 -13.66 -25.39
C GLU A 181 -8.11 -13.75 -23.87
N ASN A 182 -7.07 -14.08 -23.09
CA ASN A 182 -7.19 -14.28 -21.65
C ASN A 182 -6.88 -13.02 -20.82
N LEU A 183 -6.33 -11.97 -21.43
CA LEU A 183 -5.99 -10.71 -20.76
C LEU A 183 -7.21 -10.06 -20.06
N PRO A 184 -8.40 -9.95 -20.66
CA PRO A 184 -9.57 -9.40 -19.96
C PRO A 184 -9.92 -10.19 -18.70
N THR A 185 -9.86 -11.51 -18.76
CA THR A 185 -10.10 -12.40 -17.61
C THR A 185 -9.01 -12.25 -16.54
N ALA A 186 -7.74 -12.09 -16.95
CA ALA A 186 -6.64 -11.83 -16.02
C ALA A 186 -6.84 -10.49 -15.28
N ILE A 187 -7.17 -9.41 -16.00
CA ILE A 187 -7.48 -8.11 -15.39
C ILE A 187 -8.67 -8.23 -14.44
N PHE A 188 -9.73 -8.94 -14.85
CA PHE A 188 -10.90 -9.16 -14.00
C PHE A 188 -10.54 -9.90 -12.70
N ASN A 189 -9.75 -10.97 -12.78
CA ASN A 189 -9.38 -11.78 -11.62
C ASN A 189 -8.39 -11.07 -10.69
N PHE A 190 -7.32 -10.48 -11.25
CA PHE A 190 -6.29 -9.82 -10.43
C PHE A 190 -6.73 -8.48 -9.86
N SER A 191 -7.61 -7.76 -10.57
CA SER A 191 -8.07 -6.43 -10.15
C SER A 191 -9.49 -6.47 -9.58
N LEU A 192 -10.49 -6.76 -10.41
CA LEU A 192 -11.89 -6.56 -10.03
C LEU A 192 -12.42 -7.53 -8.96
N VAL A 193 -12.04 -8.80 -9.03
CA VAL A 193 -12.46 -9.79 -8.01
C VAL A 193 -11.78 -9.52 -6.67
N ALA A 194 -10.53 -9.07 -6.68
CA ALA A 194 -9.75 -8.79 -5.47
C ALA A 194 -10.14 -7.44 -4.82
N LEU A 195 -10.69 -6.50 -5.58
CA LEU A 195 -10.97 -5.13 -5.14
C LEU A 195 -11.89 -5.01 -3.91
N PRO A 196 -13.04 -5.73 -3.82
CA PRO A 196 -13.91 -5.62 -2.65
C PRO A 196 -13.19 -5.97 -1.34
N GLY A 197 -12.41 -7.06 -1.33
CA GLY A 197 -11.61 -7.43 -0.17
C GLY A 197 -10.52 -6.40 0.13
N GLN A 198 -9.86 -5.86 -0.90
CA GLN A 198 -8.81 -4.86 -0.72
C GLN A 198 -9.36 -3.52 -0.20
N ILE A 199 -10.59 -3.14 -0.55
CA ILE A 199 -11.27 -1.97 0.02
C ILE A 199 -11.48 -2.16 1.53
N ILE A 200 -11.88 -3.37 1.97
CA ILE A 200 -11.98 -3.69 3.40
C ILE A 200 -10.61 -3.53 4.08
N LEU A 201 -9.54 -4.03 3.46
CA LEU A 201 -8.18 -3.89 3.98
C LEU A 201 -7.70 -2.42 4.02
N VAL A 202 -8.11 -1.61 3.04
CA VAL A 202 -7.83 -0.16 3.03
C VAL A 202 -8.52 0.53 4.21
N CYS A 203 -9.80 0.25 4.44
CA CYS A 203 -10.53 0.80 5.59
C CYS A 203 -9.88 0.37 6.91
N LEU A 204 -9.52 -0.91 7.05
CA LEU A 204 -8.82 -1.43 8.22
C LEU A 204 -7.48 -0.73 8.43
N SER A 205 -6.68 -0.58 7.37
CA SER A 205 -5.37 0.08 7.41
C SER A 205 -5.50 1.55 7.82
N ALA A 206 -6.52 2.27 7.33
CA ALA A 206 -6.76 3.66 7.71
C ALA A 206 -7.13 3.80 9.20
N VAL A 207 -7.99 2.92 9.72
CA VAL A 207 -8.38 2.90 11.13
C VAL A 207 -7.19 2.56 12.02
N LEU A 208 -6.43 1.50 11.69
CA LEU A 208 -5.23 1.12 12.43
C LEU A 208 -4.19 2.24 12.41
N ALA A 209 -3.94 2.84 11.25
CA ALA A 209 -3.02 3.95 11.11
C ALA A 209 -3.44 5.14 11.99
N PHE A 210 -4.73 5.47 12.03
CA PHE A 210 -5.24 6.54 12.87
C PHE A 210 -4.93 6.31 14.36
N PHE A 211 -5.24 5.13 14.89
CA PHE A 211 -4.99 4.80 16.29
C PHE A 211 -3.50 4.76 16.62
N ILE A 212 -2.69 4.15 15.77
CA ILE A 212 -1.23 4.06 15.98
C ILE A 212 -0.60 5.45 15.93
N ARG A 213 -0.99 6.30 14.97
CA ARG A 213 -0.51 7.69 14.91
C ARG A 213 -0.89 8.48 16.15
N LYS A 214 -2.10 8.26 16.69
CA LYS A 214 -2.55 8.90 17.92
C LYS A 214 -1.78 8.41 19.15
N LEU A 215 -1.25 7.18 19.15
CA LEU A 215 -0.45 6.65 20.26
C LEU A 215 1.02 7.05 20.17
N LEU A 216 1.56 7.16 18.96
CA LEU A 216 3.00 7.40 18.74
C LEU A 216 3.36 8.88 18.62
N PHE A 217 2.43 9.72 18.13
CA PHE A 217 2.70 11.13 17.85
C PHE A 217 1.97 12.11 18.78
N TYR A 218 1.19 11.59 19.73
CA TYR A 218 0.48 12.34 20.78
C TYR A 218 0.64 11.62 22.12
#